data_AF-A0A941CEV0-F1
#
_entry.id   AF-A0A941CEV0-F1
#
_cell.length_a   1.000
_cell.length_b   1.000
_cell.length_c   1.000
_cell.angle_alpha   90.00
_cell.angle_beta   90.00
_cell.angle_gamma   90.00
#
_symmetry.space_group_name_H-M   'P 1'
#
loop_
_entity.id
_entity.type
_entity.pdbx_description
1 polymer ?
#
loop_
_entity_poly.entity_id
_entity_poly.type
_entity_poly.pdbx_seq_one_letter_code
_entity_poly.pdbx_strand_id
1 'polypeptide(L)'
;MKNRKHINLKTICPLILVLMMLSGCERGLSDEAVFATFPNTADIYTDSPVGLTDEFFKSFDPALGANPEGFGTDDNVAFEGNSSIRIDVPAPGDANGSFVGGIFLDRGEGRDLTGYDALTFWARGSITATVGLVGFGTDFEDNKFAVNGPSIRLSTDWRKYIIPIPDPSKLIQEKGMFVFSAGSYDVLQNDDPAIGTSFDDNLGFTFWMDELRFENLGTIAQLRPAIFSGEDLSEQLFVGSTKEIDGLSATFNIGTGDNVTVGSAPSYFDFSSSNTGVAFVNELGLIEIVGEGTTMITAQLDGVLAQGSLNLEVLGSFVGADVPPVRDPGDVISIFSDAYTSVNNLNFAAFNDDNVQIQTQSFNGDQIVTYDNLTFVGLGWDGTNNVSAMTHLHLDVQLSSSANPALTVQLIDFGADNSDGGGDDTGGGFTIPSSELIEGTWVSIDIPINGFTEATAIFPGSPNLNNIARVAFVSNGSSFIIDNVYFYRE
;
A
#
# COMPACT_ATOMS: atom_id res chain seq x y z
N MET A 1 -70.68 34.11 -44.44
CA MET A 1 -70.69 33.97 -42.96
C MET A 1 -69.27 33.76 -42.48
N LYS A 2 -68.63 34.78 -41.88
CA LYS A 2 -67.31 34.65 -41.23
C LYS A 2 -67.56 34.55 -39.71
N ASN A 3 -67.36 33.38 -39.14
CA ASN A 3 -67.44 33.15 -37.70
C ASN A 3 -66.23 33.80 -37.00
N ARG A 4 -66.43 34.95 -36.36
CA ARG A 4 -65.48 35.51 -35.39
C ARG A 4 -65.61 34.72 -34.09
N LYS A 5 -64.62 33.90 -33.76
CA LYS A 5 -64.47 33.33 -32.41
C LYS A 5 -63.97 34.42 -31.48
N HIS A 6 -64.75 34.74 -30.45
CA HIS A 6 -64.30 35.57 -29.34
C HIS A 6 -63.30 34.76 -28.51
N ILE A 7 -62.05 35.23 -28.47
CA ILE A 7 -61.03 34.70 -27.56
C ILE A 7 -61.42 35.14 -26.14
N ASN A 8 -61.60 34.17 -25.26
CA ASN A 8 -62.14 34.35 -23.92
C ASN A 8 -61.04 34.90 -22.99
N LEU A 9 -61.14 36.19 -22.63
CA LEU A 9 -60.15 36.92 -21.83
C LEU A 9 -59.92 36.29 -20.43
N LYS A 10 -60.87 35.48 -19.93
CA LYS A 10 -60.80 34.84 -18.62
C LYS A 10 -59.76 33.72 -18.52
N THR A 11 -59.31 33.14 -19.63
CA THR A 11 -58.31 32.06 -19.64
C THR A 11 -56.88 32.55 -19.90
N ILE A 12 -56.72 33.76 -20.46
CA ILE A 12 -55.41 34.34 -20.76
C ILE A 12 -54.77 34.94 -19.50
N CYS A 13 -55.58 35.55 -18.63
CA CYS A 13 -55.07 36.22 -17.43
C CYS A 13 -54.35 35.28 -16.44
N PRO A 14 -54.87 34.08 -16.09
CA PRO A 14 -54.15 33.16 -15.20
C PRO A 14 -52.93 32.53 -15.89
N LEU A 15 -52.95 32.34 -17.22
CA LEU A 15 -51.84 31.75 -17.95
C LEU A 15 -50.64 32.73 -18.05
N ILE A 16 -50.90 34.03 -18.21
CA ILE A 16 -49.86 35.07 -18.16
C ILE A 16 -49.31 35.22 -16.74
N LEU A 17 -50.15 35.08 -15.71
CA LEU A 17 -49.71 35.15 -14.32
C LEU A 17 -48.80 33.96 -13.96
N VAL A 18 -49.13 32.75 -14.43
CA VAL A 18 -48.28 31.55 -14.27
C VAL A 18 -46.97 31.68 -15.06
N LEU A 19 -47.00 32.27 -16.26
CA LEU A 19 -45.79 32.52 -17.06
C LEU A 19 -44.88 33.58 -16.42
N MET A 20 -45.44 34.57 -15.71
CA MET A 20 -44.68 35.56 -14.94
C MET A 20 -44.12 35.03 -13.62
N MET A 21 -44.71 33.98 -13.03
CA MET A 21 -44.15 33.30 -11.85
C MET A 21 -43.01 32.32 -12.19
N LEU A 22 -42.92 31.87 -13.45
CA LEU A 22 -41.81 31.05 -13.93
C LEU A 22 -40.61 31.87 -14.43
N SER A 23 -40.78 33.17 -14.66
CA SER A 23 -39.68 34.12 -14.83
C SER A 23 -39.20 34.63 -13.47
N GLY A 24 -38.84 33.71 -12.58
CA GLY A 24 -37.99 34.06 -11.46
C GLY A 24 -36.65 34.53 -12.03
N CYS A 25 -36.25 35.76 -11.74
CA CYS A 25 -34.88 36.17 -11.96
C CYS A 25 -33.99 35.23 -11.14
N GLU A 26 -33.39 34.22 -11.77
CA GLU A 26 -32.11 33.73 -11.30
C GLU A 26 -31.18 34.93 -11.36
N ARG A 27 -31.00 35.58 -10.20
CA ARG A 27 -29.94 36.56 -10.04
C ARG A 27 -28.65 35.75 -10.11
N GLY A 28 -28.07 35.67 -11.32
CA GLY A 28 -26.67 35.29 -11.46
C GLY A 28 -25.86 36.16 -10.49
N LEU A 29 -24.87 35.54 -9.85
CA LEU A 29 -23.91 36.27 -9.04
C LEU A 29 -23.38 37.43 -9.89
N SER A 30 -23.40 38.64 -9.35
CA SER A 30 -22.82 39.80 -10.04
C SER A 30 -21.35 39.53 -10.34
N ASP A 31 -20.79 40.17 -11.37
CA ASP A 31 -19.35 40.11 -11.67
C ASP A 31 -18.47 40.64 -10.49
N GLU A 32 -19.10 41.21 -9.46
CA GLU A 32 -18.53 41.68 -8.20
C GLU A 32 -18.63 40.65 -7.04
N ALA A 33 -19.18 39.45 -7.29
CA ALA A 33 -19.27 38.40 -6.29
C ALA A 33 -17.88 37.86 -5.96
N VAL A 34 -17.39 38.16 -4.76
CA VAL A 34 -16.16 37.57 -4.21
C VAL A 34 -16.51 36.20 -3.65
N PHE A 35 -15.96 35.14 -4.22
CA PHE A 35 -16.07 33.80 -3.65
C PHE A 35 -15.33 33.77 -2.31
N ALA A 36 -15.90 33.09 -1.32
CA ALA A 36 -15.19 32.84 -0.08
C ALA A 36 -13.93 32.00 -0.39
N THR A 37 -12.77 32.48 0.06
CA THR A 37 -11.50 31.75 -0.04
C THR A 37 -11.12 31.21 1.33
N PHE A 38 -10.37 30.11 1.34
CA PHE A 38 -9.79 29.60 2.58
C PHE A 38 -8.68 30.56 3.09
N PRO A 39 -8.41 30.58 4.41
CA PRO A 39 -7.32 31.38 4.95
C PRO A 39 -5.97 30.93 4.38
N ASN A 40 -5.11 31.88 4.03
CA ASN A 40 -3.74 31.62 3.55
C ASN A 40 -2.70 31.83 4.65
N THR A 41 -2.98 31.33 5.86
CA THR A 41 -2.06 31.52 7.00
C THR A 41 -0.84 30.61 6.84
N ALA A 42 0.34 31.21 6.64
CA ALA A 42 1.61 30.52 6.51
C ALA A 42 2.05 29.81 7.80
N ASP A 43 1.97 30.52 8.93
CA ASP A 43 2.55 30.09 10.18
C ASP A 43 1.75 28.96 10.81
N ILE A 44 2.43 27.93 11.31
CA ILE A 44 1.84 26.78 12.00
C ILE A 44 2.19 26.87 13.48
N TYR A 45 3.47 27.08 13.79
CA TYR A 45 3.97 27.29 15.15
C TYR A 45 5.15 28.27 15.13
N THR A 46 5.06 29.33 15.91
CA THR A 46 6.16 30.26 16.18
C THR A 46 6.51 30.21 17.67
N ASP A 47 5.86 31.02 18.50
CA ASP A 47 5.88 30.87 19.96
C ASP A 47 4.69 30.06 20.49
N SER A 48 3.66 29.91 19.66
CA SER A 48 2.43 29.21 19.97
C SER A 48 1.77 28.73 18.67
N PRO A 49 0.83 27.79 18.74
CA PRO A 49 0.10 27.33 17.55
C PRO A 49 -0.66 28.49 16.89
N VAL A 50 -0.48 28.69 15.58
CA VAL A 50 -1.07 29.81 14.84
C VAL A 50 -2.26 29.33 14.03
N GLY A 51 -3.45 29.84 14.36
CA GLY A 51 -4.69 29.46 13.65
C GLY A 51 -5.07 27.99 13.85
N LEU A 52 -4.56 27.36 14.91
CA LEU A 52 -4.85 25.98 15.28
C LEU A 52 -5.58 25.96 16.63
N THR A 53 -6.42 24.96 16.86
CA THR A 53 -7.16 24.78 18.12
C THR A 53 -6.29 24.13 19.21
N ASP A 54 -6.76 24.13 20.46
CA ASP A 54 -6.05 23.61 21.66
C ASP A 54 -5.58 22.14 21.57
N GLU A 55 -6.05 21.37 20.60
CA GLU A 55 -5.68 19.96 20.32
C GLU A 55 -5.21 19.82 18.86
N PHE A 56 -4.23 20.62 18.45
CA PHE A 56 -3.72 20.59 17.08
C PHE A 56 -2.79 19.41 16.81
N PHE A 57 -2.05 18.95 17.84
CA PHE A 57 -1.28 17.72 17.76
C PHE A 57 -2.19 16.50 17.95
N LYS A 58 -2.11 15.57 17.01
CA LYS A 58 -2.72 14.24 17.12
C LYS A 58 -1.62 13.20 16.97
N SER A 59 -1.35 12.47 18.05
CA SER A 59 -0.42 11.34 18.03
C SER A 59 -0.87 10.26 17.04
N PHE A 60 0.09 9.52 16.48
CA PHE A 60 -0.21 8.21 15.91
C PHE A 60 -0.81 7.27 16.97
N ASP A 61 -1.45 6.19 16.51
CA ASP A 61 -2.13 5.23 17.38
C ASP A 61 -1.14 4.58 18.37
N PRO A 62 -1.36 4.72 19.70
CA PRO A 62 -0.53 4.04 20.70
C PRO A 62 -0.53 2.52 20.57
N ALA A 63 -1.56 1.91 19.97
CA ALA A 63 -1.58 0.48 19.68
C ALA A 63 -0.49 0.05 18.69
N LEU A 64 0.03 0.99 17.88
CA LEU A 64 1.17 0.77 16.98
C LEU A 64 2.52 1.05 17.65
N GLY A 65 2.53 1.40 18.94
CA GLY A 65 3.73 1.69 19.72
C GLY A 65 4.11 3.17 19.79
N ALA A 66 3.25 4.09 19.32
CA ALA A 66 3.48 5.53 19.44
C ALA A 66 3.31 5.99 20.89
N ASN A 67 4.24 6.82 21.36
CA ASN A 67 4.18 7.47 22.66
C ASN A 67 3.39 8.79 22.56
N PRO A 68 2.16 8.85 23.11
CA PRO A 68 1.32 10.04 23.00
C PRO A 68 1.77 11.19 23.91
N GLU A 69 2.64 10.92 24.88
CA GLU A 69 3.10 11.87 25.90
C GLU A 69 4.45 12.53 25.53
N GLY A 70 5.06 12.13 24.41
CA GLY A 70 6.36 12.64 23.97
C GLY A 70 6.30 14.04 23.32
N PHE A 71 5.12 14.62 23.16
CA PHE A 71 4.94 15.95 22.56
C PHE A 71 4.71 17.02 23.64
N GLY A 72 5.39 18.16 23.52
CA GLY A 72 5.16 19.32 24.39
C GLY A 72 5.77 20.61 23.83
N THR A 73 5.94 21.61 24.68
CA THR A 73 6.60 22.89 24.38
C THR A 73 7.67 23.20 25.42
N ASP A 74 8.63 24.08 25.08
CA ASP A 74 9.71 24.50 25.98
C ASP A 74 9.93 26.01 25.89
N ASP A 75 9.68 26.70 27.01
CA ASP A 75 9.82 28.16 27.11
C ASP A 75 11.26 28.62 27.44
N ASN A 76 12.22 27.71 27.51
CA ASN A 76 13.62 28.02 27.81
C ASN A 76 14.56 27.78 26.62
N VAL A 77 14.09 27.05 25.61
CA VAL A 77 14.85 26.71 24.42
C VAL A 77 14.02 27.13 23.21
N ALA A 78 14.45 28.16 22.51
CA ALA A 78 13.83 28.62 21.28
C ALA A 78 14.92 29.03 20.28
N PHE A 79 14.60 29.02 19.00
CA PHE A 79 15.41 29.63 17.95
C PHE A 79 15.15 31.13 17.92
N GLU A 80 13.87 31.51 17.84
CA GLU A 80 13.39 32.89 17.89
C GLU A 80 12.26 33.00 18.90
N GLY A 81 12.06 34.18 19.51
CA GLY A 81 11.02 34.35 20.52
C GLY A 81 11.34 33.68 21.86
N ASN A 82 10.32 33.08 22.49
CA ASN A 82 10.34 32.61 23.87
C ASN A 82 9.89 31.15 24.04
N SER A 83 9.35 30.48 23.02
CA SER A 83 8.89 29.09 23.14
C SER A 83 9.14 28.31 21.86
N SER A 84 9.40 27.01 21.98
CA SER A 84 9.47 26.09 20.84
C SER A 84 8.71 24.79 21.12
N ILE A 85 8.45 24.01 20.08
CA ILE A 85 7.97 22.63 20.23
C ILE A 85 9.11 21.80 20.78
N ARG A 86 8.80 20.94 21.75
CA ARG A 86 9.71 19.97 22.35
C ARG A 86 9.18 18.57 22.12
N ILE A 87 10.02 17.70 21.60
CA ILE A 87 9.73 16.30 21.37
C ILE A 87 10.69 15.45 22.20
N ASP A 88 10.15 14.69 23.15
CA ASP A 88 10.87 13.73 23.98
C ASP A 88 10.72 12.33 23.35
N VAL A 89 11.76 11.90 22.65
CA VAL A 89 11.84 10.61 21.97
C VAL A 89 12.15 9.52 23.01
N PRO A 90 11.29 8.49 23.12
CA PRO A 90 11.46 7.47 24.15
C PRO A 90 12.70 6.62 23.93
N ALA A 91 13.24 6.10 25.03
CA ALA A 91 14.20 5.01 24.99
C ALA A 91 13.48 3.65 24.81
N PRO A 92 14.18 2.61 24.38
CA PRO A 92 13.66 1.24 24.39
C PRO A 92 13.08 0.86 25.76
N GLY A 93 11.93 0.19 25.74
CA GLY A 93 11.24 -0.25 26.95
C GLY A 93 10.45 0.83 27.71
N ASP A 94 10.30 2.04 27.15
CA ASP A 94 9.36 3.03 27.69
C ASP A 94 7.94 2.46 27.69
N ALA A 95 7.25 2.59 28.84
CA ALA A 95 5.92 2.02 29.04
C ALA A 95 4.83 2.68 28.16
N ASN A 96 5.08 3.88 27.63
CA ASN A 96 4.13 4.66 26.87
C ASN A 96 4.30 4.50 25.35
N GLY A 97 5.40 3.92 24.86
CA GLY A 97 5.64 3.67 23.44
C GLY A 97 7.11 3.69 23.04
N SER A 98 7.47 3.08 21.91
CA SER A 98 8.85 2.93 21.41
C SER A 98 9.30 4.05 20.45
N PHE A 99 8.37 4.89 20.01
CA PHE A 99 8.66 6.06 19.17
C PHE A 99 7.66 7.19 19.49
N VAL A 100 7.92 8.41 19.04
CA VAL A 100 6.99 9.54 19.14
C VAL A 100 6.72 10.08 17.74
N GLY A 101 5.45 10.38 17.45
CA GLY A 101 5.06 10.90 16.16
C GLY A 101 3.57 11.20 16.07
N GLY A 102 3.20 11.99 15.06
CA GLY A 102 1.83 12.37 14.83
C GLY A 102 1.74 13.51 13.82
N ILE A 103 0.56 14.10 13.75
CA ILE A 103 0.24 15.20 12.84
C ILE A 103 -0.12 16.48 13.60
N PHE A 104 0.15 17.63 12.97
CA PHE A 104 -0.49 18.88 13.29
C PHE A 104 -1.63 19.09 12.32
N LEU A 105 -2.86 19.16 12.83
CA LEU A 105 -4.06 19.24 12.03
C LEU A 105 -4.73 20.60 12.20
N ASP A 106 -5.01 21.27 11.08
CA ASP A 106 -5.98 22.36 11.06
C ASP A 106 -7.39 21.79 11.19
N ARG A 107 -7.96 21.95 12.38
CA ARG A 107 -9.32 21.47 12.72
C ARG A 107 -10.43 22.43 12.25
N GLY A 108 -10.06 23.55 11.64
CA GLY A 108 -10.98 24.44 10.94
C GLY A 108 -11.32 23.93 9.55
N GLU A 109 -11.55 24.88 8.64
CA GLU A 109 -11.92 24.60 7.25
C GLU A 109 -10.72 24.29 6.34
N GLY A 110 -9.49 24.29 6.87
CA GLY A 110 -8.25 24.14 6.09
C GLY A 110 -7.72 25.47 5.54
N ARG A 111 -6.58 25.41 4.85
CA ARG A 111 -5.81 26.56 4.38
C ARG A 111 -5.59 26.54 2.88
N ASP A 112 -5.62 27.73 2.28
CA ASP A 112 -5.14 27.93 0.91
C ASP A 112 -3.62 28.11 0.96
N LEU A 113 -2.89 27.07 0.55
CA LEU A 113 -1.44 27.03 0.50
C LEU A 113 -0.87 27.23 -0.91
N THR A 114 -1.70 27.62 -1.88
CA THR A 114 -1.30 27.78 -3.29
C THR A 114 -0.23 28.85 -3.52
N GLY A 115 -0.03 29.74 -2.55
CA GLY A 115 0.98 30.82 -2.61
C GLY A 115 2.38 30.44 -2.13
N TYR A 116 2.61 29.21 -1.66
CA TYR A 116 3.87 28.75 -1.05
C TYR A 116 4.60 27.74 -1.94
N ASP A 117 5.89 27.53 -1.72
CA ASP A 117 6.69 26.52 -2.44
C ASP A 117 7.40 25.52 -1.51
N ALA A 118 7.41 25.77 -0.21
CA ALA A 118 8.00 24.87 0.78
C ALA A 118 7.36 24.99 2.17
N LEU A 119 7.38 23.89 2.92
CA LEU A 119 7.30 23.91 4.38
C LEU A 119 8.72 24.08 4.94
N THR A 120 8.90 24.97 5.91
CA THR A 120 10.19 25.17 6.58
C THR A 120 10.02 25.21 8.09
N PHE A 121 11.10 24.88 8.78
CA PHE A 121 11.22 24.98 10.23
C PHE A 121 12.67 24.95 10.65
N TRP A 122 12.96 25.44 11.85
CA TRP A 122 14.23 25.25 12.52
C TRP A 122 14.13 24.07 13.47
N ALA A 123 15.16 23.22 13.52
CA ALA A 123 15.24 22.17 14.53
C ALA A 123 16.65 21.96 15.07
N ARG A 124 16.73 21.49 16.31
CA ARG A 124 17.96 21.03 16.98
C ARG A 124 17.67 19.84 17.87
N GLY A 125 18.66 18.96 18.07
CA GLY A 125 18.59 17.84 19.01
C GLY A 125 19.45 18.07 20.25
N SER A 126 19.15 17.33 21.32
CA SER A 126 20.07 17.17 22.46
C SER A 126 21.31 16.37 22.08
N ILE A 127 21.19 15.55 21.02
CA ILE A 127 22.26 14.82 20.34
C ILE A 127 22.12 14.99 18.81
N THR A 128 23.11 14.46 18.08
CA THR A 128 22.98 14.28 16.62
C THR A 128 22.24 12.96 16.38
N ALA A 129 20.98 13.04 15.96
CA ALA A 129 20.11 11.90 15.67
C ALA A 129 19.32 12.14 14.38
N THR A 130 18.64 11.11 13.90
CA THR A 130 17.79 11.18 12.70
C THR A 130 16.31 11.16 13.11
N VAL A 131 15.50 12.02 12.50
CA VAL A 131 14.04 11.93 12.55
C VAL A 131 13.60 11.25 11.26
N GLY A 132 12.91 10.11 11.38
CA GLY A 132 12.63 9.22 10.26
C GLY A 132 11.62 9.80 9.27
N LEU A 133 10.58 10.43 9.78
CA LEU A 133 9.53 11.05 8.99
C LEU A 133 9.39 12.53 9.37
N VAL A 134 9.34 13.40 8.37
CA VAL A 134 8.84 14.78 8.46
C VAL A 134 8.07 15.09 7.19
N GLY A 135 7.01 15.91 7.26
CA GLY A 135 6.17 16.16 6.07
C GLY A 135 4.97 17.04 6.36
N PHE A 136 4.01 17.04 5.44
CA PHE A 136 2.70 17.71 5.58
C PHE A 136 1.65 16.98 4.73
N GLY A 137 0.39 17.41 4.78
CA GLY A 137 -0.72 16.85 4.00
C GLY A 137 -1.35 15.59 4.57
N THR A 138 -0.76 14.99 5.60
CA THR A 138 -1.36 13.87 6.36
C THR A 138 -2.43 14.39 7.30
N ASP A 139 -3.64 13.85 7.22
CA ASP A 139 -4.82 14.28 7.99
C ASP A 139 -5.51 13.15 8.77
N PHE A 140 -5.04 11.89 8.62
CA PHE A 140 -5.67 10.67 9.11
C PHE A 140 -7.05 10.39 8.52
N GLU A 141 -7.35 11.00 7.39
CA GLU A 141 -8.51 10.74 6.55
C GLU A 141 -7.99 10.20 5.21
N ASP A 142 -8.20 10.95 4.13
CA ASP A 142 -7.81 10.52 2.79
C ASP A 142 -6.32 10.74 2.50
N ASN A 143 -5.63 11.58 3.28
CA ASN A 143 -4.22 11.96 3.06
C ASN A 143 -3.95 12.40 1.61
N LYS A 144 -4.95 13.07 1.00
CA LYS A 144 -5.04 13.28 -0.45
C LYS A 144 -3.79 13.91 -1.05
N PHE A 145 -3.18 14.84 -0.32
CA PHE A 145 -1.98 15.58 -0.72
C PHE A 145 -0.81 15.40 0.25
N ALA A 146 -0.72 14.22 0.89
CA ALA A 146 0.38 13.89 1.77
C ALA A 146 1.74 13.96 1.05
N VAL A 147 2.71 14.54 1.76
CA VAL A 147 4.10 14.67 1.34
C VAL A 147 4.98 14.16 2.46
N ASN A 148 5.76 13.13 2.16
CA ASN A 148 6.75 12.57 3.06
C ASN A 148 8.12 13.11 2.67
N GLY A 149 8.65 14.04 3.47
CA GLY A 149 10.00 14.55 3.32
C GLY A 149 11.07 13.49 3.59
N PRO A 150 12.34 13.77 3.22
CA PRO A 150 13.43 12.88 3.58
C PRO A 150 13.63 12.88 5.10
N SER A 151 14.20 11.80 5.62
CA SER A 151 14.63 11.78 7.02
C SER A 151 15.63 12.92 7.27
N ILE A 152 15.42 13.67 8.35
CA ILE A 152 16.27 14.81 8.67
C ILE A 152 17.31 14.43 9.72
N ARG A 153 18.54 14.91 9.54
CA ARG A 153 19.62 14.72 10.50
C ARG A 153 19.73 15.94 11.40
N LEU A 154 19.34 15.79 12.65
CA LEU A 154 19.46 16.81 13.68
C LEU A 154 20.92 17.13 13.99
N SER A 155 21.17 18.36 14.43
CA SER A 155 22.42 18.74 15.09
C SER A 155 22.14 19.34 16.44
N THR A 156 23.18 19.47 17.26
CA THR A 156 23.05 20.15 18.56
C THR A 156 22.84 21.65 18.42
N ASP A 157 23.14 22.24 17.25
CA ASP A 157 22.79 23.61 16.90
C ASP A 157 21.49 23.67 16.08
N TRP A 158 20.83 24.82 16.09
CA TRP A 158 19.66 25.07 15.26
C TRP A 158 20.03 25.06 13.77
N ARG A 159 19.27 24.29 12.98
CA ARG A 159 19.36 24.26 11.52
C ARG A 159 17.98 24.43 10.91
N LYS A 160 17.92 25.11 9.77
CA LYS A 160 16.70 25.22 8.98
C LYS A 160 16.57 24.00 8.07
N TYR A 161 15.37 23.44 8.01
CA TYR A 161 14.97 22.36 7.12
C TYR A 161 13.91 22.89 6.14
N ILE A 162 13.93 22.34 4.93
CA ILE A 162 13.09 22.78 3.81
C ILE A 162 12.49 21.51 3.19
N ILE A 163 11.17 21.41 3.19
CA ILE A 163 10.40 20.35 2.54
C ILE A 163 9.64 20.99 1.37
N PRO A 164 10.10 20.81 0.12
CA PRO A 164 9.44 21.38 -1.05
C PRO A 164 8.00 20.86 -1.21
N ILE A 165 7.12 21.71 -1.73
CA ILE A 165 5.76 21.34 -2.10
C ILE A 165 5.77 20.83 -3.54
N PRO A 166 5.27 19.61 -3.84
CA PRO A 166 5.32 19.05 -5.19
C PRO A 166 4.63 19.93 -6.24
N ASP A 167 3.37 20.27 -6.02
CA ASP A 167 2.58 21.22 -6.80
C ASP A 167 1.67 22.03 -5.86
N PRO A 168 2.04 23.27 -5.52
CA PRO A 168 1.26 24.12 -4.62
C PRO A 168 -0.16 24.40 -5.13
N SER A 169 -0.39 24.40 -6.45
CA SER A 169 -1.68 24.75 -7.04
C SER A 169 -2.81 23.80 -6.64
N LYS A 170 -2.46 22.60 -6.16
CA LYS A 170 -3.40 21.59 -5.65
C LYS A 170 -3.87 21.88 -4.22
N LEU A 171 -3.12 22.66 -3.44
CA LEU A 171 -3.33 22.86 -2.00
C LEU A 171 -4.28 24.02 -1.70
N ILE A 172 -5.52 23.95 -2.20
CA ILE A 172 -6.53 25.01 -2.00
C ILE A 172 -7.20 24.98 -0.62
N GLN A 173 -7.18 23.83 0.06
CA GLN A 173 -7.88 23.59 1.32
C GLN A 173 -7.15 22.53 2.17
N GLU A 174 -5.86 22.72 2.40
CA GLU A 174 -5.03 21.75 3.11
C GLU A 174 -5.29 21.79 4.62
N LYS A 175 -5.35 20.61 5.27
CA LYS A 175 -5.57 20.49 6.72
C LYS A 175 -4.40 19.84 7.45
N GLY A 176 -3.64 18.96 6.80
CA GLY A 176 -2.43 18.36 7.35
C GLY A 176 -1.28 19.35 7.35
N MET A 177 -1.05 20.06 8.45
CA MET A 177 -0.06 21.13 8.51
C MET A 177 1.38 20.61 8.70
N PHE A 178 1.53 19.51 9.42
CA PHE A 178 2.82 18.89 9.66
C PHE A 178 2.64 17.42 10.05
N VAL A 179 3.58 16.56 9.71
CA VAL A 179 3.68 15.19 10.23
C VAL A 179 5.13 14.93 10.62
N PHE A 180 5.34 14.16 11.69
CA PHE A 180 6.67 13.66 12.04
C PHE A 180 6.63 12.29 12.73
N SER A 181 7.74 11.57 12.69
CA SER A 181 7.98 10.36 13.49
C SER A 181 9.46 10.21 13.82
N ALA A 182 9.78 9.96 15.09
CA ALA A 182 11.12 9.75 15.60
C ALA A 182 11.15 8.54 16.55
N GLY A 183 12.02 7.59 16.26
CA GLY A 183 12.37 6.48 17.16
C GLY A 183 13.69 6.72 17.88
N SER A 184 14.01 5.85 18.83
CA SER A 184 15.27 5.88 19.58
C SER A 184 16.50 5.89 18.67
N TYR A 185 17.62 6.43 19.17
CA TYR A 185 18.87 6.52 18.42
C TYR A 185 19.76 5.30 18.68
N ASP A 186 20.10 4.58 17.61
CA ASP A 186 21.10 3.51 17.62
C ASP A 186 22.53 4.07 17.58
N VAL A 187 23.23 3.87 18.69
CA VAL A 187 24.61 4.32 18.86
C VAL A 187 25.60 3.35 18.20
N LEU A 188 25.28 2.05 18.17
CA LEU A 188 26.18 0.98 17.75
C LEU A 188 25.98 0.54 16.29
N GLN A 189 24.89 0.96 15.65
CA GLN A 189 24.51 0.63 14.26
C GLN A 189 24.45 -0.88 14.02
N ASN A 190 23.86 -1.58 14.98
CA ASN A 190 23.79 -3.04 15.05
C ASN A 190 22.36 -3.56 15.25
N ASP A 191 21.36 -2.69 15.18
CA ASP A 191 19.95 -3.08 15.23
C ASP A 191 19.61 -4.09 14.13
N ASP A 192 18.96 -5.17 14.52
CA ASP A 192 18.36 -6.16 13.64
C ASP A 192 16.83 -6.09 13.81
N PRO A 193 16.07 -5.64 12.80
CA PRO A 193 14.61 -5.53 12.90
C PRO A 193 13.90 -6.86 13.14
N ALA A 194 14.55 -8.00 12.90
CA ALA A 194 14.00 -9.32 13.24
C ALA A 194 14.17 -9.68 14.73
N ILE A 195 15.02 -8.97 15.48
CA ILE A 195 15.37 -9.29 16.86
C ILE A 195 15.02 -8.09 17.75
N GLY A 196 13.88 -8.16 18.45
CA GLY A 196 13.41 -7.05 19.29
C GLY A 196 14.39 -6.61 20.39
N THR A 197 15.24 -7.51 20.90
CA THR A 197 16.27 -7.18 21.90
C THR A 197 17.51 -6.49 21.30
N SER A 198 17.63 -6.42 19.97
CA SER A 198 18.75 -5.71 19.35
C SER A 198 18.69 -4.21 19.64
N PHE A 199 17.47 -3.68 19.79
CA PHE A 199 17.20 -2.28 20.07
C PHE A 199 17.44 -1.86 21.52
N ASP A 200 17.71 -2.80 22.46
CA ASP A 200 17.73 -2.52 23.91
C ASP A 200 18.81 -1.52 24.35
N ASP A 201 19.85 -1.31 23.53
CA ASP A 201 20.94 -0.37 23.79
C ASP A 201 20.75 1.01 23.14
N ASN A 202 19.65 1.22 22.42
CA ASN A 202 19.31 2.51 21.84
C ASN A 202 19.00 3.56 22.91
N LEU A 203 19.20 4.83 22.55
CA LEU A 203 19.01 5.95 23.45
C LEU A 203 17.80 6.80 23.05
N GLY A 204 16.97 7.13 24.04
CA GLY A 204 16.02 8.24 23.92
C GLY A 204 16.76 9.58 23.84
N PHE A 205 16.14 10.58 23.23
CA PHE A 205 16.68 11.92 23.10
C PHE A 205 15.59 12.97 23.03
N THR A 206 15.95 14.24 23.14
CA THR A 206 15.01 15.35 23.00
C THR A 206 15.39 16.14 21.75
N PHE A 207 14.42 16.61 20.99
CA PHE A 207 14.65 17.62 19.98
C PHE A 207 13.61 18.72 20.05
N TRP A 208 14.00 19.89 19.55
CA TRP A 208 13.17 21.08 19.53
C TRP A 208 12.95 21.51 18.10
N MET A 209 11.76 22.05 17.84
CA MET A 209 11.34 22.60 16.55
C MET A 209 10.74 23.98 16.76
N ASP A 210 11.08 24.91 15.89
CA ASP A 210 10.66 26.31 16.00
C ASP A 210 10.44 26.93 14.62
N GLU A 211 9.66 28.01 14.56
CA GLU A 211 9.35 28.78 13.36
C GLU A 211 8.81 27.92 12.20
N LEU A 212 7.95 26.94 12.51
CA LEU A 212 7.32 26.03 11.55
C LEU A 212 6.24 26.76 10.74
N ARG A 213 6.45 26.85 9.42
CA ARG A 213 5.57 27.61 8.51
C ARG A 213 5.72 27.20 7.06
N PHE A 214 4.74 27.54 6.24
CA PHE A 214 4.88 27.52 4.79
C PHE A 214 5.51 28.83 4.29
N GLU A 215 6.48 28.73 3.38
CA GLU A 215 7.16 29.87 2.77
C GLU A 215 7.10 29.80 1.25
N ASN A 216 7.20 30.97 0.62
CA ASN A 216 7.53 31.11 -0.79
C ASN A 216 8.98 31.57 -0.87
N LEU A 217 9.89 30.60 -0.96
CA LEU A 217 11.33 30.83 -0.98
C LEU A 217 11.81 31.38 -2.33
N GLY A 218 11.10 31.08 -3.42
CA GLY A 218 11.46 31.48 -4.78
C GLY A 218 12.78 30.90 -5.28
N THR A 219 13.32 29.92 -4.55
CA THR A 219 14.61 29.25 -4.82
C THR A 219 14.46 27.74 -4.97
N ILE A 220 13.23 27.22 -4.87
CA ILE A 220 12.90 25.83 -5.21
C ILE A 220 12.87 25.72 -6.74
N ALA A 221 13.66 24.81 -7.30
CA ALA A 221 13.82 24.70 -8.74
C ALA A 221 14.08 23.26 -9.19
N GLN A 222 14.06 23.06 -10.51
CA GLN A 222 14.42 21.80 -11.17
C GLN A 222 13.61 20.60 -10.68
N LEU A 223 12.28 20.73 -10.66
CA LEU A 223 11.36 19.61 -10.42
C LEU A 223 11.73 18.42 -11.32
N ARG A 224 11.97 17.27 -10.69
CA ARG A 224 12.20 15.98 -11.33
C ARG A 224 11.28 14.95 -10.66
N PRO A 225 10.09 14.71 -11.21
CA PRO A 225 9.17 13.71 -10.69
C PRO A 225 9.59 12.30 -11.10
N ALA A 226 9.17 11.30 -10.34
CA ALA A 226 9.36 9.88 -10.66
C ALA A 226 8.12 9.06 -10.26
N ILE A 227 7.84 8.01 -11.06
CA ILE A 227 6.89 6.94 -10.77
C ILE A 227 7.64 5.60 -10.81
N PHE A 228 7.17 4.58 -10.08
CA PHE A 228 7.87 3.29 -9.97
C PHE A 228 9.35 3.45 -9.58
N SER A 229 9.63 4.41 -8.69
CA SER A 229 10.99 4.79 -8.27
C SER A 229 11.92 5.25 -9.41
N GLY A 230 11.36 5.64 -10.55
CA GLY A 230 12.10 6.08 -11.74
C GLY A 230 12.45 4.97 -12.72
N GLU A 231 11.92 3.76 -12.52
CA GLU A 231 12.18 2.59 -13.35
C GLU A 231 11.14 2.41 -14.47
N ASP A 232 11.59 1.89 -15.61
CA ASP A 232 10.72 1.47 -16.70
C ASP A 232 10.39 -0.02 -16.53
N LEU A 233 9.17 -0.30 -16.08
CA LEU A 233 8.68 -1.65 -15.84
C LEU A 233 8.03 -2.25 -17.08
N SER A 234 8.07 -3.57 -17.20
CA SER A 234 7.30 -4.33 -18.21
C SER A 234 6.63 -5.50 -17.54
N GLU A 235 5.30 -5.53 -17.58
CA GLU A 235 4.51 -6.54 -16.91
C GLU A 235 3.38 -7.06 -17.77
N GLN A 236 2.95 -8.27 -17.45
CA GLN A 236 1.86 -8.93 -18.10
C GLN A 236 0.75 -9.20 -17.08
N LEU A 237 -0.45 -8.70 -17.35
CA LEU A 237 -1.62 -8.87 -16.47
C LEU A 237 -2.83 -9.33 -17.28
N PHE A 238 -3.96 -9.51 -16.61
CA PHE A 238 -5.21 -9.93 -17.25
C PHE A 238 -6.32 -8.90 -17.00
N VAL A 239 -7.36 -8.96 -17.82
CA VAL A 239 -8.56 -8.13 -17.66
C VAL A 239 -9.22 -8.45 -16.32
N GLY A 240 -9.56 -7.39 -15.58
CA GLY A 240 -10.16 -7.48 -14.25
C GLY A 240 -9.16 -7.36 -13.09
N SER A 241 -7.86 -7.38 -13.36
CA SER A 241 -6.85 -7.10 -12.32
C SER A 241 -6.72 -5.60 -12.03
N THR A 242 -6.12 -5.30 -10.90
CA THR A 242 -5.70 -3.95 -10.52
C THR A 242 -4.24 -3.93 -10.11
N LYS A 243 -3.56 -2.81 -10.30
CA LYS A 243 -2.19 -2.60 -9.84
C LYS A 243 -2.01 -1.20 -9.26
N GLU A 244 -1.39 -1.08 -8.09
CA GLU A 244 -1.03 0.24 -7.54
C GLU A 244 0.26 0.78 -8.17
N ILE A 245 0.31 2.10 -8.36
CA ILE A 245 1.54 2.81 -8.71
C ILE A 245 2.29 3.10 -7.41
N ASP A 246 3.52 2.62 -7.32
CA ASP A 246 4.42 2.86 -6.20
C ASP A 246 5.56 3.83 -6.56
N GLY A 247 6.43 4.11 -5.59
CA GLY A 247 7.65 4.90 -5.81
C GLY A 247 7.42 6.34 -6.31
N LEU A 248 6.24 6.91 -6.03
CA LEU A 248 5.88 8.27 -6.39
C LEU A 248 6.72 9.28 -5.61
N SER A 249 7.50 10.09 -6.33
CA SER A 249 8.36 11.09 -5.70
C SER A 249 8.58 12.33 -6.56
N ALA A 250 9.02 13.41 -5.93
CA ALA A 250 9.43 14.64 -6.57
C ALA A 250 10.75 15.12 -5.98
N THR A 251 11.75 15.31 -6.84
CA THR A 251 13.05 15.86 -6.44
C THR A 251 13.20 17.30 -6.88
N PHE A 252 13.68 18.14 -5.98
CA PHE A 252 13.91 19.56 -6.19
C PHE A 252 15.34 19.93 -5.83
N ASN A 253 15.88 20.94 -6.51
CA ASN A 253 17.04 21.66 -6.04
C ASN A 253 16.59 22.82 -5.14
N ILE A 254 17.23 23.00 -3.99
CA ILE A 254 16.93 24.09 -3.05
C ILE A 254 18.03 25.16 -3.09
N GLY A 255 17.79 26.32 -2.48
CA GLY A 255 18.70 27.47 -2.54
C GLY A 255 20.13 27.25 -2.01
N THR A 256 20.38 26.17 -1.25
CA THR A 256 21.74 25.77 -0.83
C THR A 256 22.52 25.04 -1.93
N GLY A 257 21.85 24.63 -3.01
CA GLY A 257 22.39 23.78 -4.07
C GLY A 257 22.15 22.29 -3.85
N ASP A 258 21.59 21.89 -2.70
CA ASP A 258 21.28 20.51 -2.39
C ASP A 258 20.03 20.03 -3.14
N ASN A 259 19.94 18.72 -3.35
CA ASN A 259 18.72 18.09 -3.85
C ASN A 259 17.91 17.52 -2.70
N VAL A 260 16.62 17.81 -2.67
CA VAL A 260 15.65 17.27 -1.71
C VAL A 260 14.61 16.46 -2.48
N THR A 261 14.46 15.19 -2.13
CA THR A 261 13.43 14.30 -2.69
C THR A 261 12.35 14.10 -1.65
N VAL A 262 11.09 14.27 -2.06
CA VAL A 262 9.91 14.02 -1.23
C VAL A 262 9.06 12.92 -1.86
N GLY A 263 8.57 11.99 -1.03
CA GLY A 263 7.48 11.09 -1.40
C GLY A 263 6.20 11.89 -1.56
N SER A 264 5.46 11.65 -2.65
CA SER A 264 4.30 12.48 -3.01
C SER A 264 3.07 11.60 -3.22
N ALA A 265 1.94 12.01 -2.66
CA ALA A 265 0.67 11.31 -2.89
C ALA A 265 0.28 11.27 -4.39
N PRO A 266 -0.47 10.25 -4.84
CA PRO A 266 -0.94 10.13 -6.23
C PRO A 266 -1.66 11.36 -6.77
N SER A 267 -2.39 12.10 -5.93
CA SER A 267 -3.18 13.27 -6.34
C SER A 267 -2.35 14.45 -6.88
N TYR A 268 -1.02 14.43 -6.70
CA TYR A 268 -0.13 15.41 -7.32
C TYR A 268 0.16 15.10 -8.79
N PHE A 269 -0.08 13.87 -9.23
CA PHE A 269 0.29 13.40 -10.56
C PHE A 269 -0.91 13.37 -11.52
N ASP A 270 -0.66 13.80 -12.75
CA ASP A 270 -1.55 13.59 -13.88
C ASP A 270 -1.10 12.32 -14.62
N PHE A 271 -1.77 11.19 -14.33
CA PHE A 271 -1.49 9.91 -14.98
C PHE A 271 -2.05 9.83 -16.39
N SER A 272 -1.34 9.13 -17.28
CA SER A 272 -1.71 8.94 -18.67
C SER A 272 -1.50 7.50 -19.11
N SER A 273 -2.49 6.95 -19.80
CA SER A 273 -2.44 5.65 -20.46
C SER A 273 -2.43 5.85 -21.97
N SER A 274 -1.50 5.22 -22.69
CA SER A 274 -1.45 5.30 -24.15
C SER A 274 -2.65 4.62 -24.82
N ASN A 275 -3.34 3.71 -24.11
CA ASN A 275 -4.58 3.08 -24.52
C ASN A 275 -5.51 2.85 -23.33
N THR A 276 -6.47 3.77 -23.13
CA THR A 276 -7.47 3.69 -22.05
C THR A 276 -8.50 2.58 -22.23
N GLY A 277 -8.57 1.96 -23.42
CA GLY A 277 -9.35 0.74 -23.62
C GLY A 277 -8.70 -0.51 -23.01
N VAL A 278 -7.41 -0.45 -22.66
CA VAL A 278 -6.67 -1.54 -22.02
C VAL A 278 -6.60 -1.32 -20.51
N ALA A 279 -6.12 -0.15 -20.09
CA ALA A 279 -6.11 0.23 -18.68
C ALA A 279 -6.18 1.75 -18.50
N PHE A 280 -6.72 2.20 -17.38
CA PHE A 280 -6.68 3.60 -16.96
C PHE A 280 -6.24 3.69 -15.50
N VAL A 281 -5.82 4.88 -15.07
CA VAL A 281 -5.37 5.14 -13.70
C VAL A 281 -6.36 6.10 -13.04
N ASN A 282 -6.81 5.79 -11.84
CA ASN A 282 -7.69 6.68 -11.08
C ASN A 282 -6.89 7.68 -10.22
N GLU A 283 -7.59 8.57 -9.50
CA GLU A 283 -6.95 9.63 -8.69
C GLU A 283 -6.13 9.11 -7.50
N LEU A 284 -6.32 7.85 -7.11
CA LEU A 284 -5.59 7.18 -6.04
C LEU A 284 -4.34 6.45 -6.55
N GLY A 285 -4.00 6.57 -7.83
CA GLY A 285 -2.86 5.87 -8.43
C GLY A 285 -3.09 4.37 -8.62
N LEU A 286 -4.35 3.91 -8.61
CA LEU A 286 -4.71 2.53 -8.94
C LEU A 286 -4.94 2.39 -10.45
N ILE A 287 -4.22 1.45 -11.07
CA ILE A 287 -4.37 1.05 -12.46
C ILE A 287 -5.48 -0.01 -12.52
N GLU A 288 -6.54 0.28 -13.27
CA GLU A 288 -7.65 -0.64 -13.53
C GLU A 288 -7.54 -1.20 -14.94
N ILE A 289 -7.53 -2.53 -15.07
CA ILE A 289 -7.31 -3.23 -16.34
C ILE A 289 -8.66 -3.70 -16.90
N VAL A 290 -9.05 -3.12 -18.03
CA VAL A 290 -10.42 -3.22 -18.57
C VAL A 290 -10.50 -3.84 -19.96
N GLY A 291 -9.37 -4.07 -20.63
CA GLY A 291 -9.37 -4.68 -21.95
C GLY A 291 -8.02 -5.25 -22.37
N GLU A 292 -8.07 -6.12 -23.37
CA GLU A 292 -6.91 -6.81 -23.93
C GLU A 292 -6.09 -5.89 -24.83
N GLY A 293 -4.79 -6.15 -24.91
CA GLY A 293 -3.85 -5.40 -25.73
C GLY A 293 -2.69 -4.83 -24.90
N THR A 294 -2.03 -3.81 -25.42
CA THR A 294 -0.90 -3.18 -24.72
C THR A 294 -1.20 -1.71 -24.42
N THR A 295 -0.68 -1.23 -23.30
CA THR A 295 -0.67 0.19 -22.96
C THR A 295 0.61 0.56 -22.23
N MET A 296 0.96 1.83 -22.29
CA MET A 296 2.05 2.41 -21.52
C MET A 296 1.46 3.43 -20.56
N ILE A 297 1.71 3.25 -19.26
CA ILE A 297 1.34 4.17 -18.21
C ILE A 297 2.53 5.10 -17.92
N THR A 298 2.24 6.40 -17.91
CA THR A 298 3.18 7.49 -17.61
C THR A 298 2.49 8.50 -16.68
N ALA A 299 3.26 9.42 -16.09
CA ALA A 299 2.70 10.49 -15.28
C ALA A 299 3.42 11.82 -15.50
N GLN A 300 2.74 12.91 -15.22
CA GLN A 300 3.33 14.25 -15.13
C GLN A 300 3.04 14.85 -13.77
N LEU A 301 3.92 15.72 -13.28
CA LEU A 301 3.72 16.53 -12.08
C LEU A 301 4.06 17.98 -12.45
N ASP A 302 3.12 18.91 -12.22
CA ASP A 302 3.25 20.33 -12.61
C ASP A 302 3.77 20.51 -14.06
N GLY A 303 3.22 19.72 -14.99
CA GLY A 303 3.59 19.72 -16.40
C GLY A 303 4.97 19.13 -16.74
N VAL A 304 5.72 18.60 -15.78
CA VAL A 304 6.99 17.89 -15.99
C VAL A 304 6.73 16.39 -16.06
N LEU A 305 7.21 15.73 -17.12
CA LEU A 305 7.13 14.28 -17.27
C LEU A 305 7.94 13.58 -16.17
N ALA A 306 7.31 12.65 -15.47
CA ALA A 306 7.96 11.83 -14.46
C ALA A 306 8.91 10.82 -15.12
N GLN A 307 10.03 10.54 -14.46
CA GLN A 307 10.89 9.41 -14.80
C GLN A 307 10.20 8.08 -14.43
N GLY A 308 10.41 7.06 -15.24
CA GLY A 308 9.79 5.74 -15.07
C GLY A 308 8.48 5.61 -15.84
N SER A 309 8.10 4.37 -16.11
CA SER A 309 6.89 4.01 -16.86
C SER A 309 6.50 2.58 -16.59
N LEU A 310 5.28 2.21 -16.94
CA LEU A 310 4.85 0.81 -16.97
C LEU A 310 4.37 0.47 -18.37
N ASN A 311 5.10 -0.42 -19.06
CA ASN A 311 4.63 -1.11 -20.24
C ASN A 311 3.81 -2.31 -19.81
N LEU A 312 2.52 -2.30 -20.11
CA LEU A 312 1.58 -3.33 -19.72
C LEU A 312 1.11 -4.10 -20.94
N GLU A 313 1.24 -5.43 -20.90
CA GLU A 313 0.64 -6.36 -21.84
C GLU A 313 -0.52 -7.10 -21.16
N VAL A 314 -1.71 -7.05 -21.78
CA VAL A 314 -2.92 -7.67 -21.26
C VAL A 314 -3.37 -8.76 -22.22
N LEU A 315 -3.20 -10.02 -21.79
CA LEU A 315 -3.36 -11.20 -22.65
C LEU A 315 -4.80 -11.69 -22.85
N GLY A 316 -5.76 -11.16 -22.10
CA GLY A 316 -7.10 -11.75 -22.08
C GLY A 316 -7.86 -11.50 -20.79
N SER A 317 -9.08 -12.01 -20.72
CA SER A 317 -9.65 -12.39 -19.43
C SER A 317 -8.83 -13.52 -18.83
N PHE A 318 -8.51 -13.44 -17.54
CA PHE A 318 -7.99 -14.59 -16.83
C PHE A 318 -9.06 -15.68 -16.81
N VAL A 319 -8.74 -16.86 -17.34
CA VAL A 319 -9.59 -18.04 -17.19
C VAL A 319 -8.99 -18.79 -15.99
N GLY A 320 -9.66 -18.73 -14.85
CA GLY A 320 -9.29 -19.49 -13.65
C GLY A 320 -9.54 -20.98 -13.82
N ALA A 321 -9.17 -21.75 -12.80
CA ALA A 321 -9.53 -23.16 -12.73
C ALA A 321 -11.05 -23.35 -12.64
N ASP A 322 -11.53 -24.57 -12.88
CA ASP A 322 -12.94 -24.87 -12.68
C ASP A 322 -13.29 -24.76 -11.17
N VAL A 323 -14.41 -24.12 -10.85
CA VAL A 323 -14.85 -23.96 -9.46
C VAL A 323 -15.01 -25.34 -8.81
N PRO A 324 -14.37 -25.61 -7.64
CA PRO A 324 -14.51 -26.88 -6.96
C PRO A 324 -15.98 -27.27 -6.72
N PRO A 325 -16.37 -28.54 -6.92
CA PRO A 325 -17.75 -28.96 -6.74
C PRO A 325 -18.15 -28.83 -5.27
N VAL A 326 -19.39 -28.44 -4.99
CA VAL A 326 -19.87 -28.30 -3.60
C VAL A 326 -19.80 -29.64 -2.86
N ARG A 327 -19.03 -29.68 -1.77
CA ARG A 327 -18.88 -30.84 -0.86
C ARG A 327 -19.33 -30.50 0.55
N ASP A 328 -19.68 -31.53 1.32
CA ASP A 328 -20.00 -31.35 2.74
C ASP A 328 -18.74 -30.87 3.50
N PRO A 329 -18.84 -29.90 4.44
CA PRO A 329 -17.68 -29.39 5.15
C PRO A 329 -16.88 -30.42 5.95
N GLY A 330 -17.50 -31.54 6.33
CA GLY A 330 -16.82 -32.65 7.01
C GLY A 330 -16.02 -33.57 6.08
N ASP A 331 -16.14 -33.37 4.76
CA ASP A 331 -15.52 -34.16 3.71
C ASP A 331 -14.40 -33.39 2.99
N VAL A 332 -14.07 -32.18 3.46
CA VAL A 332 -13.03 -31.32 2.87
C VAL A 332 -12.14 -30.73 3.97
N ILE A 333 -10.83 -30.74 3.74
CA ILE A 333 -9.85 -29.93 4.47
C ILE A 333 -9.15 -29.05 3.43
N SER A 334 -9.52 -27.76 3.39
CA SER A 334 -8.97 -26.81 2.43
C SER A 334 -7.65 -26.23 2.92
N ILE A 335 -6.61 -26.34 2.09
CA ILE A 335 -5.34 -25.65 2.32
C ILE A 335 -5.42 -24.27 1.66
N PHE A 336 -5.80 -24.23 0.38
CA PHE A 336 -5.94 -23.02 -0.42
C PHE A 336 -7.09 -23.20 -1.42
N SER A 337 -8.22 -22.53 -1.22
CA SER A 337 -9.33 -22.49 -2.18
C SER A 337 -10.35 -21.45 -1.72
N ASP A 338 -10.88 -20.64 -2.63
CA ASP A 338 -11.96 -19.69 -2.30
C ASP A 338 -13.33 -20.37 -2.14
N ALA A 339 -13.48 -21.64 -2.55
CA ALA A 339 -14.72 -22.39 -2.42
C ALA A 339 -14.99 -22.94 -1.00
N TYR A 340 -13.96 -23.00 -0.15
CA TYR A 340 -14.01 -23.63 1.17
C TYR A 340 -13.31 -22.80 2.23
N THR A 341 -13.61 -23.05 3.50
CA THR A 341 -12.84 -22.45 4.60
C THR A 341 -11.45 -23.07 4.70
N SER A 342 -10.44 -22.27 4.38
CA SER A 342 -9.02 -22.67 4.42
C SER A 342 -8.45 -22.79 5.84
N VAL A 343 -7.31 -23.47 5.95
CA VAL A 343 -6.48 -23.52 7.17
C VAL A 343 -6.09 -22.12 7.67
N ASN A 344 -5.82 -22.02 8.98
CA ASN A 344 -5.42 -20.77 9.61
C ASN A 344 -3.97 -20.39 9.27
N ASN A 345 -3.73 -19.11 8.99
CA ASN A 345 -2.40 -18.54 8.76
C ASN A 345 -1.59 -19.27 7.67
N LEU A 346 -2.24 -19.54 6.52
CA LEU A 346 -1.56 -20.11 5.36
C LEU A 346 -0.42 -19.18 4.90
N ASN A 347 0.78 -19.76 4.79
CA ASN A 347 1.94 -19.18 4.14
C ASN A 347 2.25 -19.99 2.87
N PHE A 348 2.20 -19.32 1.71
CA PHE A 348 2.50 -19.91 0.39
C PHE A 348 3.97 -20.24 0.16
N ALA A 349 4.85 -19.81 1.08
CA ALA A 349 6.29 -19.94 1.04
C ALA A 349 6.85 -20.13 2.47
N ALA A 350 6.32 -21.11 3.20
CA ALA A 350 6.84 -21.44 4.54
C ALA A 350 8.33 -21.85 4.49
N PHE A 351 8.75 -22.41 3.36
CA PHE A 351 10.14 -22.61 2.96
C PHE A 351 10.21 -22.69 1.44
N ASN A 352 11.28 -22.18 0.84
CA ASN A 352 11.50 -22.22 -0.61
C ASN A 352 12.96 -21.98 -0.95
N ASP A 353 13.35 -22.29 -2.18
CA ASP A 353 14.64 -21.87 -2.71
C ASP A 353 14.62 -20.38 -3.10
N ASP A 354 15.76 -19.70 -2.95
CA ASP A 354 15.91 -18.24 -3.17
C ASP A 354 15.55 -17.78 -4.59
N ASN A 355 15.65 -18.68 -5.58
CA ASN A 355 15.43 -18.37 -6.99
C ASN A 355 13.96 -18.50 -7.44
N VAL A 356 13.06 -18.93 -6.56
CA VAL A 356 11.63 -19.04 -6.85
C VAL A 356 10.98 -17.68 -6.64
N GLN A 357 10.33 -17.12 -7.66
CA GLN A 357 9.53 -15.91 -7.51
C GLN A 357 8.08 -16.31 -7.23
N ILE A 358 7.49 -15.71 -6.20
CA ILE A 358 6.19 -16.11 -5.66
C ILE A 358 5.29 -14.88 -5.63
N GLN A 359 4.12 -14.97 -6.26
CA GLN A 359 3.16 -13.88 -6.27
C GLN A 359 1.75 -14.41 -6.07
N THR A 360 1.02 -13.84 -5.11
CA THR A 360 -0.42 -14.06 -4.99
C THR A 360 -1.16 -12.97 -5.73
N GLN A 361 -2.19 -13.36 -6.48
CA GLN A 361 -3.00 -12.44 -7.27
C GLN A 361 -4.47 -12.81 -7.09
N SER A 362 -5.37 -11.83 -7.22
CA SER A 362 -6.81 -12.10 -7.22
C SER A 362 -7.45 -11.56 -8.48
N PHE A 363 -8.29 -12.37 -9.10
CA PHE A 363 -9.03 -12.05 -10.31
C PHE A 363 -10.51 -12.24 -10.02
N ASN A 364 -11.29 -11.16 -9.98
CA ASN A 364 -12.74 -11.22 -9.69
C ASN A 364 -13.10 -11.96 -8.38
N GLY A 365 -12.23 -11.91 -7.36
CA GLY A 365 -12.42 -12.59 -6.08
C GLY A 365 -11.94 -14.04 -6.04
N ASP A 366 -11.33 -14.53 -7.11
CA ASP A 366 -10.64 -15.82 -7.20
C ASP A 366 -9.15 -15.60 -6.97
N GLN A 367 -8.59 -16.13 -5.89
CA GLN A 367 -7.19 -15.99 -5.52
C GLN A 367 -6.38 -17.12 -6.15
N ILE A 368 -5.25 -16.77 -6.76
CA ILE A 368 -4.28 -17.71 -7.30
C ILE A 368 -2.89 -17.42 -6.75
N VAL A 369 -1.99 -18.40 -6.84
CA VAL A 369 -0.56 -18.20 -6.56
C VAL A 369 0.27 -18.62 -7.77
N THR A 370 1.20 -17.76 -8.18
CA THR A 370 2.19 -18.07 -9.21
C THR A 370 3.52 -18.40 -8.57
N TYR A 371 4.17 -19.44 -9.10
CA TYR A 371 5.53 -19.86 -8.76
C TYR A 371 6.37 -19.85 -10.03
N ASP A 372 7.20 -18.82 -10.20
CA ASP A 372 8.13 -18.74 -11.33
C ASP A 372 9.47 -19.35 -11.00
N ASN A 373 10.05 -20.05 -11.98
CA ASN A 373 11.32 -20.77 -11.84
C ASN A 373 11.29 -21.76 -10.65
N LEU A 374 10.18 -22.48 -10.49
CA LEU A 374 9.94 -23.33 -9.33
C LEU A 374 10.95 -24.48 -9.29
N THR A 375 11.71 -24.54 -8.21
CA THR A 375 12.57 -25.68 -7.86
C THR A 375 12.04 -26.39 -6.64
N PHE A 376 11.79 -25.66 -5.54
CA PHE A 376 11.18 -26.17 -4.33
C PHE A 376 10.44 -25.06 -3.58
N VAL A 377 9.19 -25.33 -3.19
CA VAL A 377 8.40 -24.48 -2.29
C VAL A 377 7.53 -25.36 -1.39
N GLY A 378 7.39 -24.97 -0.13
CA GLY A 378 6.45 -25.55 0.82
C GLY A 378 5.41 -24.55 1.28
N LEU A 379 4.15 -24.97 1.21
CA LEU A 379 3.03 -24.31 1.85
C LEU A 379 2.96 -24.78 3.30
N GLY A 380 2.74 -23.84 4.23
CA GLY A 380 2.59 -24.14 5.65
C GLY A 380 1.48 -23.35 6.29
N TRP A 381 0.98 -23.85 7.40
CA TRP A 381 -0.08 -23.26 8.20
C TRP A 381 0.11 -23.63 9.68
N ASP A 382 -0.74 -23.09 10.54
CA ASP A 382 -0.68 -23.34 11.97
C ASP A 382 -1.10 -24.77 12.33
N GLY A 383 -0.20 -25.51 12.97
CA GLY A 383 -0.44 -26.86 13.46
C GLY A 383 -0.45 -27.93 12.36
N THR A 384 -1.26 -28.96 12.57
CA THR A 384 -1.33 -30.15 11.70
C THR A 384 -2.79 -30.53 11.44
N ASN A 385 -3.03 -31.27 10.36
CA ASN A 385 -4.34 -31.81 10.00
C ASN A 385 -4.29 -33.33 9.89
N ASN A 386 -5.31 -33.99 10.44
CA ASN A 386 -5.53 -35.41 10.22
C ASN A 386 -6.31 -35.63 8.92
N VAL A 387 -5.61 -36.08 7.88
CA VAL A 387 -6.17 -36.40 6.57
C VAL A 387 -6.34 -37.90 6.35
N SER A 388 -6.16 -38.73 7.39
CA SER A 388 -6.24 -40.21 7.28
C SER A 388 -7.61 -40.73 6.82
N ALA A 389 -8.67 -39.94 7.02
CA ALA A 389 -10.02 -40.24 6.55
C ALA A 389 -10.33 -39.67 5.15
N MET A 390 -9.41 -38.92 4.55
CA MET A 390 -9.54 -38.37 3.20
C MET A 390 -9.17 -39.43 2.17
N THR A 391 -9.64 -39.27 0.94
CA THR A 391 -9.37 -40.20 -0.16
C THR A 391 -8.38 -39.64 -1.16
N HIS A 392 -8.35 -38.31 -1.33
CA HIS A 392 -7.55 -37.62 -2.32
C HIS A 392 -7.04 -36.27 -1.80
N LEU A 393 -5.93 -35.81 -2.38
CA LEU A 393 -5.55 -34.40 -2.45
C LEU A 393 -5.92 -33.89 -3.85
N HIS A 394 -6.70 -32.83 -3.92
CA HIS A 394 -7.00 -32.10 -5.13
C HIS A 394 -6.00 -30.93 -5.31
N LEU A 395 -5.65 -30.67 -6.56
CA LEU A 395 -4.81 -29.57 -7.00
C LEU A 395 -5.26 -29.11 -8.38
N ASP A 396 -5.55 -27.82 -8.54
CA ASP A 396 -5.61 -27.20 -9.86
C ASP A 396 -4.25 -26.56 -10.18
N VAL A 397 -3.69 -26.90 -11.34
CA VAL A 397 -2.41 -26.38 -11.80
C VAL A 397 -2.44 -26.01 -13.27
N GLN A 398 -1.86 -24.87 -13.62
CA GLN A 398 -1.57 -24.47 -14.98
C GLN A 398 -0.06 -24.30 -15.16
N LEU A 399 0.51 -24.93 -16.19
CA LEU A 399 1.89 -24.69 -16.58
C LEU A 399 2.00 -23.36 -17.33
N SER A 400 2.78 -22.41 -16.81
CA SER A 400 2.97 -21.09 -17.44
C SER A 400 4.13 -21.06 -18.43
N SER A 401 5.24 -21.72 -18.09
CA SER A 401 6.40 -21.85 -18.98
C SER A 401 7.30 -23.01 -18.55
N SER A 402 7.93 -23.69 -19.51
CA SER A 402 8.96 -24.70 -19.22
C SER A 402 9.84 -25.05 -20.41
N ALA A 403 11.10 -25.43 -20.14
CA ALA A 403 11.95 -26.14 -21.11
C ALA A 403 11.78 -27.68 -21.07
N ASN A 404 11.29 -28.23 -19.95
CA ASN A 404 11.04 -29.65 -19.71
C ASN A 404 10.09 -29.80 -18.51
N PRO A 405 8.76 -29.90 -18.69
CA PRO A 405 7.81 -29.77 -17.58
C PRO A 405 7.92 -30.93 -16.58
N ALA A 406 8.03 -30.61 -15.30
CA ALA A 406 8.03 -31.56 -14.19
C ALA A 406 7.38 -30.93 -12.95
N LEU A 407 6.53 -31.68 -12.26
CA LEU A 407 5.95 -31.29 -10.98
C LEU A 407 5.80 -32.52 -10.09
N THR A 408 6.33 -32.45 -8.88
CA THR A 408 6.13 -33.43 -7.82
C THR A 408 5.46 -32.75 -6.65
N VAL A 409 4.31 -33.27 -6.23
CA VAL A 409 3.61 -32.82 -5.01
C VAL A 409 4.08 -33.69 -3.85
N GLN A 410 4.40 -33.08 -2.72
CA GLN A 410 4.84 -33.78 -1.52
C GLN A 410 3.94 -33.45 -0.34
N LEU A 411 3.72 -34.44 0.52
CA LEU A 411 3.13 -34.24 1.85
C LEU A 411 4.19 -34.45 2.91
N ILE A 412 4.18 -33.59 3.92
CA ILE A 412 5.08 -33.68 5.08
C ILE A 412 4.24 -33.73 6.35
N ASP A 413 4.54 -34.72 7.18
CA ASP A 413 3.94 -35.02 8.47
C ASP A 413 4.93 -34.68 9.57
N PHE A 414 4.46 -33.95 10.59
CA PHE A 414 5.26 -33.53 11.75
C PHE A 414 5.09 -34.47 12.94
N GLY A 415 4.79 -35.75 12.68
CA GLY A 415 4.72 -36.75 13.73
C GLY A 415 3.71 -36.46 14.84
N ALA A 416 3.84 -37.18 15.94
CA ALA A 416 2.88 -37.12 17.05
C ALA A 416 3.08 -35.87 17.93
N ASP A 417 4.27 -35.27 17.89
CA ASP A 417 4.59 -34.06 18.65
C ASP A 417 4.09 -32.77 17.95
N ASN A 418 3.66 -32.88 16.69
CA ASN A 418 3.18 -31.78 15.85
C ASN A 418 4.21 -30.67 15.65
N SER A 419 5.49 -31.02 15.67
CA SER A 419 6.60 -30.09 15.52
C SER A 419 7.51 -30.51 14.37
N ASP A 420 8.09 -29.53 13.70
CA ASP A 420 9.10 -29.80 12.66
C ASP A 420 10.40 -30.24 13.34
N GLY A 421 10.89 -31.41 12.97
CA GLY A 421 12.06 -32.02 13.55
C GLY A 421 11.78 -32.63 14.93
N GLY A 422 12.28 -33.84 15.12
CA GLY A 422 11.97 -34.65 16.32
C GLY A 422 12.27 -36.12 16.09
N GLY A 423 12.34 -36.50 14.81
CA GLY A 423 12.75 -37.82 14.35
C GLY A 423 11.57 -38.77 14.14
N ASP A 424 10.35 -38.31 14.35
CA ASP A 424 9.09 -38.97 13.99
C ASP A 424 8.41 -38.36 12.76
N ASP A 425 8.99 -37.31 12.17
CA ASP A 425 8.57 -36.72 10.90
C ASP A 425 8.61 -37.75 9.75
N THR A 426 7.59 -37.70 8.90
CA THR A 426 7.52 -38.54 7.71
C THR A 426 7.09 -37.72 6.50
N GLY A 427 7.32 -38.26 5.30
CA GLY A 427 7.01 -37.54 4.07
C GLY A 427 7.00 -38.45 2.86
N GLY A 428 6.34 -38.00 1.80
CA GLY A 428 6.34 -38.70 0.52
C GLY A 428 5.86 -37.85 -0.63
N GLY A 429 6.33 -38.20 -1.82
CA GLY A 429 6.04 -37.50 -3.07
C GLY A 429 5.10 -38.28 -3.98
N PHE A 430 4.46 -37.55 -4.88
CA PHE A 430 3.75 -38.05 -6.04
C PHE A 430 4.09 -37.16 -7.24
N THR A 431 4.75 -37.73 -8.24
CA THR A 431 5.12 -37.02 -9.47
C THR A 431 3.96 -36.99 -10.45
N ILE A 432 3.55 -35.79 -10.84
CA ILE A 432 2.54 -35.58 -11.88
C ILE A 432 3.11 -36.02 -13.24
N PRO A 433 2.39 -36.85 -14.01
CA PRO A 433 2.83 -37.20 -15.35
C PRO A 433 3.03 -35.94 -16.21
N SER A 434 4.23 -35.74 -16.76
CA SER A 434 4.54 -34.54 -17.54
C SER A 434 3.67 -34.36 -18.79
N SER A 435 3.03 -35.43 -19.27
CA SER A 435 2.04 -35.38 -20.35
C SER A 435 0.74 -34.66 -19.97
N GLU A 436 0.45 -34.52 -18.67
CA GLU A 436 -0.71 -33.78 -18.17
C GLU A 436 -0.40 -32.29 -18.04
N LEU A 437 0.86 -31.91 -17.87
CA LEU A 437 1.30 -30.51 -17.73
C LEU A 437 1.39 -29.81 -19.09
N ILE A 438 0.26 -29.32 -19.58
CA ILE A 438 0.15 -28.60 -20.85
C ILE A 438 0.23 -27.09 -20.60
N GLU A 439 1.14 -26.42 -21.31
CA GLU A 439 1.35 -24.98 -21.18
C GLU A 439 0.05 -24.19 -21.50
N GLY A 440 -0.29 -23.23 -20.63
CA GLY A 440 -1.47 -22.38 -20.72
C GLY A 440 -2.82 -23.08 -20.51
N THR A 441 -2.83 -24.33 -20.04
CA THR A 441 -4.06 -25.09 -19.79
C THR A 441 -4.16 -25.48 -18.31
N TRP A 442 -5.31 -25.22 -17.68
CA TRP A 442 -5.60 -25.71 -16.34
C TRP A 442 -5.80 -27.22 -16.33
N VAL A 443 -5.26 -27.86 -15.31
CA VAL A 443 -5.33 -29.29 -15.08
C VAL A 443 -5.75 -29.51 -13.64
N SER A 444 -6.92 -30.14 -13.46
CA SER A 444 -7.39 -30.60 -12.17
C SER A 444 -6.86 -32.00 -11.89
N ILE A 445 -6.11 -32.13 -10.80
CA ILE A 445 -5.40 -33.36 -10.43
C ILE A 445 -5.95 -33.86 -9.09
N ASP A 446 -6.54 -35.04 -9.11
CA ASP A 446 -6.92 -35.78 -7.90
C ASP A 446 -5.87 -36.85 -7.60
N ILE A 447 -4.98 -36.56 -6.64
CA ILE A 447 -3.94 -37.48 -6.20
C ILE A 447 -4.54 -38.40 -5.13
N PRO A 448 -4.56 -39.73 -5.33
CA PRO A 448 -4.99 -40.65 -4.27
C PRO A 448 -4.16 -40.43 -3.00
N ILE A 449 -4.78 -40.36 -1.83
CA ILE A 449 -4.08 -40.01 -0.58
C ILE A 449 -2.96 -41.01 -0.23
N ASN A 450 -3.12 -42.26 -0.64
CA ASN A 450 -2.13 -43.32 -0.48
C ASN A 450 -1.12 -43.39 -1.63
N GLY A 451 -1.17 -42.43 -2.57
CA GLY A 451 -0.32 -42.33 -3.74
C GLY A 451 1.07 -41.75 -3.45
N PHE A 452 1.23 -41.02 -2.34
CA PHE A 452 2.48 -40.37 -1.91
C PHE A 452 3.57 -41.35 -1.47
N THR A 453 3.96 -42.25 -2.37
CA THR A 453 4.86 -43.38 -2.12
C THR A 453 6.28 -43.13 -2.59
N GLU A 454 6.52 -42.07 -3.36
CA GLU A 454 7.85 -41.74 -3.86
C GLU A 454 8.71 -41.15 -2.74
N ALA A 455 9.99 -41.52 -2.74
CA ALA A 455 10.97 -40.92 -1.85
C ALA A 455 11.20 -39.45 -2.24
N THR A 456 11.29 -38.60 -1.23
CA THR A 456 11.70 -37.19 -1.37
C THR A 456 13.19 -37.06 -1.06
N ALA A 457 13.72 -35.83 -1.05
CA ALA A 457 15.12 -35.61 -0.68
C ALA A 457 15.43 -36.04 0.77
N ILE A 458 14.43 -36.00 1.65
CA ILE A 458 14.60 -36.20 3.10
C ILE A 458 13.88 -37.49 3.56
N PHE A 459 12.75 -37.84 2.95
CA PHE A 459 11.87 -38.90 3.43
C PHE A 459 11.79 -40.08 2.44
N PRO A 460 11.62 -41.32 2.94
CA PRO A 460 11.59 -42.50 2.09
C PRO A 460 10.29 -42.70 1.31
N GLY A 461 9.26 -41.86 1.51
CA GLY A 461 7.91 -42.04 0.97
C GLY A 461 6.92 -42.53 2.04
N SER A 462 5.63 -42.51 1.70
CA SER A 462 4.51 -42.95 2.54
C SER A 462 4.40 -42.19 3.87
N PRO A 463 3.97 -40.91 3.83
CA PRO A 463 3.78 -40.12 5.04
C PRO A 463 2.69 -40.71 5.94
N ASN A 464 2.83 -40.51 7.24
CA ASN A 464 1.71 -40.66 8.16
C ASN A 464 0.68 -39.57 7.87
N LEU A 465 -0.60 -39.96 7.82
CA LEU A 465 -1.69 -39.07 7.41
C LEU A 465 -2.38 -38.38 8.60
N ASN A 466 -1.93 -38.63 9.82
CA ASN A 466 -2.58 -38.10 11.02
C ASN A 466 -2.16 -36.68 11.38
N ASN A 467 -0.96 -36.24 10.97
CA ASN A 467 -0.36 -34.98 11.40
C ASN A 467 0.29 -34.24 10.21
N ILE A 468 -0.40 -34.19 9.06
CA ILE A 468 0.05 -33.46 7.88
C ILE A 468 0.15 -31.97 8.21
N ALA A 469 1.32 -31.40 7.99
CA ALA A 469 1.64 -30.01 8.30
C ALA A 469 1.95 -29.19 7.05
N ARG A 470 2.43 -29.81 5.97
CA ARG A 470 2.87 -29.11 4.77
C ARG A 470 2.44 -29.84 3.50
N VAL A 471 2.18 -29.04 2.47
CA VAL A 471 2.14 -29.47 1.06
C VAL A 471 3.31 -28.78 0.37
N ALA A 472 4.15 -29.52 -0.34
CA ALA A 472 5.27 -28.93 -1.07
C ALA A 472 5.22 -29.26 -2.56
N PHE A 473 5.70 -28.33 -3.37
CA PHE A 473 5.80 -28.47 -4.81
C PHE A 473 7.28 -28.43 -5.21
N VAL A 474 7.67 -29.43 -6.02
CA VAL A 474 9.04 -29.58 -6.50
C VAL A 474 9.03 -29.65 -8.01
N SER A 475 9.91 -28.90 -8.65
CA SER A 475 10.02 -28.82 -10.11
C SER A 475 11.48 -28.63 -10.52
N ASN A 476 11.73 -28.52 -11.81
CA ASN A 476 13.05 -28.36 -12.42
C ASN A 476 13.25 -26.96 -13.03
N GLY A 477 12.64 -25.93 -12.43
CA GLY A 477 12.66 -24.55 -12.91
C GLY A 477 11.48 -24.19 -13.81
N SER A 478 10.44 -25.03 -13.90
CA SER A 478 9.20 -24.70 -14.62
C SER A 478 8.37 -23.68 -13.82
N SER A 479 7.63 -22.80 -14.51
CA SER A 479 6.71 -21.86 -13.87
C SER A 479 5.28 -22.39 -13.85
N PHE A 480 4.58 -22.22 -12.73
CA PHE A 480 3.20 -22.68 -12.55
C PHE A 480 2.29 -21.62 -11.95
N ILE A 481 1.02 -21.67 -12.31
CA ILE A 481 -0.08 -21.08 -11.56
C ILE A 481 -0.77 -22.21 -10.80
N ILE A 482 -1.03 -22.01 -9.51
CA ILE A 482 -1.69 -22.97 -8.64
C ILE A 482 -2.96 -22.34 -8.08
N ASP A 483 -4.00 -23.17 -8.01
CA ASP A 483 -5.28 -22.88 -7.38
C ASP A 483 -5.83 -24.15 -6.70
N ASN A 484 -6.82 -24.00 -5.82
CA ASN A 484 -7.64 -25.08 -5.26
C ASN A 484 -6.85 -26.30 -4.76
N VAL A 485 -6.04 -26.11 -3.71
CA VAL A 485 -5.34 -27.17 -2.97
C VAL A 485 -6.18 -27.59 -1.76
N TYR A 486 -6.79 -28.78 -1.80
CA TYR A 486 -7.60 -29.29 -0.68
C TYR A 486 -7.65 -30.81 -0.64
N PHE A 487 -7.76 -31.37 0.56
CA PHE A 487 -8.04 -32.80 0.74
C PHE A 487 -9.54 -33.04 0.72
N TYR A 488 -9.99 -34.16 0.15
CA TYR A 488 -11.40 -34.55 0.24
C TYR A 488 -11.62 -36.07 0.33
N ARG A 489 -12.82 -36.45 0.78
CA ARG A 489 -13.32 -37.83 0.68
C ARG A 489 -14.56 -37.94 -0.19
N GLU A 490 -14.66 -39.05 -0.92
CA GLU A 490 -15.82 -39.43 -1.75
C GLU A 490 -16.94 -40.11 -0.96
#